data_AF-A0A7I8ES27-F1
#
_entry.id   AF-A0A7I8ES27-F1
#
_cell.length_a   1.000
_cell.length_b   1.000
_cell.length_c   1.000
_cell.angle_alpha   90.00
_cell.angle_beta   90.00
_cell.angle_gamma   90.00
#
_symmetry.space_group_name_H-M   'P 1'
#
loop_
_entity.id
_entity.type
_entity.pdbx_description
1 polymer ?
#
loop_
_entity_poly.entity_id
_entity_poly.type
_entity_poly.pdbx_seq_one_letter_code
_entity_poly.pdbx_strand_id
1 'polypeptide(L)'
;MSTGALLGAIFALIVALLLIAVGILNIRKGSQALVQQRSAVTTGPRKAWHQQFLILFGLSNIVFGALVVAVIPLFVTTARSTRSISVAIIVLLLLISVVVTVRCILVAFQTSREAINEQILRRARESERNENSENSGYQDTQGGAVEEE
;
A
#
# COMPACT_ATOMS: atom_id res chain seq x y z
N MET A 1 -41.46 10.71 -2.47
CA MET A 1 -40.48 9.65 -2.80
C MET A 1 -41.23 8.42 -3.25
N SER A 2 -40.81 7.77 -4.33
CA SER A 2 -41.33 6.45 -4.70
C SER A 2 -40.74 5.37 -3.78
N THR A 3 -41.47 4.29 -3.56
CA THR A 3 -41.03 3.15 -2.73
C THR A 3 -39.70 2.57 -3.22
N GLY A 4 -39.48 2.58 -4.54
CA GLY A 4 -38.22 2.16 -5.16
C GLY A 4 -37.02 3.05 -4.79
N ALA A 5 -37.21 4.37 -4.71
CA ALA A 5 -36.14 5.29 -4.29
C ALA A 5 -35.75 5.09 -2.83
N LEU A 6 -36.73 4.77 -1.97
CA LEU A 6 -36.47 4.46 -0.56
C LEU A 6 -35.69 3.15 -0.41
N LEU A 7 -36.10 2.08 -1.11
CA LEU A 7 -35.38 0.80 -1.11
C LEU A 7 -33.96 0.92 -1.65
N GLY A 8 -33.77 1.70 -2.73
CA GLY A 8 -32.45 1.99 -3.29
C GLY A 8 -31.54 2.74 -2.31
N ALA A 9 -32.08 3.72 -1.59
CA ALA A 9 -31.33 4.47 -0.58
C ALA A 9 -30.90 3.58 0.59
N ILE A 10 -31.80 2.71 1.09
CA ILE A 10 -31.48 1.75 2.16
C ILE A 10 -30.39 0.77 1.71
N PHE A 11 -30.52 0.21 0.51
CA PHE A 11 -29.53 -0.70 -0.06
C PHE A 11 -28.16 -0.02 -0.21
N ALA A 12 -28.11 1.20 -0.75
CA ALA A 12 -26.89 1.98 -0.85
C ALA A 12 -26.24 2.23 0.51
N LEU A 13 -27.04 2.49 1.55
CA LEU A 13 -26.56 2.70 2.91
C LEU A 13 -25.93 1.42 3.50
N ILE A 14 -26.55 0.26 3.27
CA ILE A 14 -25.99 -1.04 3.69
C ILE A 14 -24.66 -1.31 2.98
N VAL A 15 -24.61 -1.12 1.66
CA VAL A 15 -23.37 -1.30 0.87
C VAL A 15 -22.28 -0.36 1.36
N ALA A 16 -22.60 0.90 1.61
CA ALA A 16 -21.64 1.87 2.13
C ALA A 16 -21.10 1.47 3.50
N LEU A 17 -21.97 1.02 4.42
CA LEU A 17 -21.54 0.55 5.74
C LEU A 17 -20.63 -0.67 5.64
N LEU A 18 -20.93 -1.62 4.76
CA LEU A 18 -20.07 -2.78 4.50
C LEU A 18 -18.70 -2.35 3.95
N LEU A 19 -18.67 -1.43 2.98
CA LEU A 19 -17.42 -0.90 2.42
C LEU A 19 -16.58 -0.18 3.46
N ILE A 20 -17.21 0.65 4.30
CA ILE A 20 -16.52 1.34 5.40
C ILE A 20 -15.99 0.32 6.42
N ALA A 21 -16.79 -0.67 6.81
CA ALA A 21 -16.37 -1.70 7.76
C ALA A 21 -15.18 -2.52 7.23
N VAL A 22 -15.26 -3.01 5.99
CA VAL A 22 -14.14 -3.69 5.31
C VAL A 22 -12.92 -2.77 5.21
N GLY A 23 -13.16 -1.50 4.91
CA GLY A 23 -12.12 -0.47 4.86
C GLY A 23 -11.35 -0.32 6.17
N ILE A 24 -12.08 -0.15 7.27
CA ILE A 24 -11.54 -0.06 8.64
C ILE A 24 -10.80 -1.34 9.01
N LEU A 25 -11.34 -2.52 8.70
CA LEU A 25 -10.69 -3.79 9.00
C LEU A 25 -9.35 -3.92 8.26
N ASN A 26 -9.30 -3.51 6.99
CA ASN A 26 -8.07 -3.53 6.20
C ASN A 26 -7.02 -2.55 6.72
N ILE A 27 -7.44 -1.34 7.14
CA ILE A 27 -6.55 -0.36 7.78
C ILE A 27 -6.05 -0.89 9.13
N ARG A 28 -6.92 -1.46 9.97
CA ARG A 28 -6.51 -2.04 11.27
C ARG A 28 -5.49 -3.15 11.09
N LYS A 29 -5.75 -4.11 10.18
CA LYS A 29 -4.83 -5.20 9.85
C LYS A 29 -3.49 -4.66 9.34
N GLY A 30 -3.51 -3.67 8.45
CA GLY A 30 -2.30 -3.03 7.96
C GLY A 30 -1.52 -2.28 9.05
N SER A 31 -2.20 -1.51 9.91
CA SER A 31 -1.54 -0.74 10.98
C SER A 31 -0.94 -1.62 12.07
N GLN A 32 -1.63 -2.69 12.48
CA GLN A 32 -1.10 -3.65 13.46
C GLN A 32 0.15 -4.34 12.92
N ALA A 33 0.15 -4.64 11.62
CA ALA A 33 1.28 -5.26 10.97
C ALA A 33 2.47 -4.29 10.82
N LEU A 34 2.22 -2.99 10.56
CA LEU A 34 3.26 -1.95 10.59
C LEU A 34 3.86 -1.74 11.99
N VAL A 35 3.04 -1.76 13.03
CA VAL A 35 3.52 -1.66 14.42
C VAL A 35 4.37 -2.87 14.78
N GLN A 36 3.97 -4.08 14.39
CA GLN A 36 4.78 -5.28 14.57
C GLN A 36 6.09 -5.24 13.76
N GLN A 37 6.11 -4.68 12.54
CA GLN A 37 7.34 -4.51 11.76
C GLN A 37 8.27 -3.46 12.36
N ARG A 38 7.74 -2.38 12.93
CA ARG A 38 8.56 -1.37 13.62
C ARG A 38 9.25 -1.96 14.86
N SER A 39 8.60 -2.91 15.52
CA SER A 39 9.15 -3.66 16.65
C SER A 39 10.01 -4.86 16.22
N ALA A 40 9.82 -5.38 15.00
CA ALA A 40 10.55 -6.52 14.45
C ALA A 40 11.38 -6.08 13.22
N VAL A 41 12.60 -5.61 13.49
CA VAL A 41 13.65 -5.11 12.57
C VAL A 41 14.13 -6.16 11.53
N THR A 42 13.34 -7.18 11.22
CA THR A 42 13.74 -8.34 10.39
C THR A 42 12.69 -8.76 9.37
N THR A 43 11.69 -7.93 9.06
CA THR A 43 10.65 -8.30 8.10
C THR A 43 10.94 -7.72 6.72
N GLY A 44 11.40 -8.56 5.79
CA GLY A 44 11.89 -8.13 4.47
C GLY A 44 10.89 -7.30 3.61
N PRO A 45 11.40 -6.59 2.59
CA PRO A 45 10.70 -5.53 1.84
C PRO A 45 9.37 -5.96 1.20
N ARG A 46 9.23 -7.26 0.88
CA ARG A 46 8.01 -7.82 0.28
C ARG A 46 6.79 -7.82 1.21
N LYS A 47 6.99 -7.96 2.53
CA LYS A 47 5.89 -7.94 3.52
C LYS A 47 5.41 -6.52 3.81
N ALA A 48 6.31 -5.54 3.81
CA ALA A 48 5.95 -4.12 3.98
C ALA A 48 5.06 -3.63 2.82
N TRP A 49 5.37 -4.04 1.58
CA TRP A 49 4.58 -3.67 0.39
C TRP A 49 3.13 -4.19 0.44
N HIS A 50 2.94 -5.48 0.81
CA HIS A 50 1.60 -6.06 0.92
C HIS A 50 0.75 -5.37 2.00
N GLN A 51 1.39 -4.90 3.08
CA GLN A 51 0.71 -4.20 4.17
C GLN A 51 0.31 -2.76 3.80
N GLN A 52 1.17 -2.04 3.07
CA GLN A 52 0.82 -0.74 2.51
C GLN A 52 -0.36 -0.84 1.54
N PHE A 53 -0.40 -1.90 0.72
CA PHE A 53 -1.52 -2.17 -0.19
C PHE A 53 -2.84 -2.42 0.57
N LEU A 54 -2.80 -3.17 1.69
CA LEU A 54 -3.98 -3.40 2.53
C LEU A 54 -4.54 -2.10 3.12
N ILE A 55 -3.68 -1.20 3.61
CA ILE A 55 -4.11 0.10 4.12
C ILE A 55 -4.74 0.93 2.99
N LEU A 56 -4.12 0.94 1.81
CA LEU A 56 -4.62 1.68 0.66
C LEU A 56 -5.98 1.15 0.20
N PHE A 57 -6.11 -0.16 0.05
CA PHE A 57 -7.36 -0.82 -0.31
C PHE A 57 -8.45 -0.53 0.72
N GLY A 58 -8.07 -0.48 2.00
CA GLY A 58 -8.96 -0.07 3.08
C GLY A 58 -9.45 1.38 2.95
N LEU A 59 -8.53 2.31 2.69
CA LEU A 59 -8.85 3.73 2.54
C LEU A 59 -9.71 4.00 1.30
N SER A 60 -9.42 3.33 0.20
CA SER A 60 -10.25 3.37 -1.02
C SER A 60 -11.68 2.90 -0.76
N ASN A 61 -11.85 1.80 -0.02
CA ASN A 61 -13.20 1.32 0.32
C ASN A 61 -13.97 2.30 1.22
N ILE A 62 -13.31 2.99 2.16
CA ILE A 62 -13.94 4.04 2.97
C ILE A 62 -14.38 5.21 2.08
N VAL A 63 -13.53 5.66 1.16
CA VAL A 63 -13.86 6.75 0.23
C VAL A 63 -15.01 6.35 -0.70
N PHE A 64 -15.01 5.12 -1.22
CA PHE A 64 -16.12 4.61 -2.02
C PHE A 64 -17.41 4.53 -1.21
N GLY A 65 -17.37 4.05 0.04
CA GLY A 65 -18.54 4.05 0.92
C GLY A 65 -19.07 5.47 1.17
N ALA A 66 -18.17 6.43 1.42
CA ALA A 66 -18.55 7.83 1.59
C ALA A 66 -19.16 8.44 0.32
N LEU A 67 -18.62 8.12 -0.86
CA LEU A 67 -19.20 8.52 -2.16
C LEU A 67 -20.61 7.97 -2.34
N VAL A 68 -20.83 6.69 -2.06
CA VAL A 68 -22.15 6.06 -2.15
C VAL A 68 -23.15 6.78 -1.25
N VAL A 69 -22.77 7.12 -0.01
CA VAL A 69 -23.63 7.88 0.91
C VAL A 69 -23.88 9.30 0.41
N ALA A 70 -22.86 9.99 -0.09
CA ALA A 70 -22.97 11.37 -0.58
C ALA A 70 -23.88 11.50 -1.81
N VAL A 71 -24.07 10.41 -2.56
CA VAL A 71 -24.98 10.36 -3.71
C VAL A 71 -26.45 10.23 -3.30
N ILE A 72 -26.76 9.61 -2.15
CA ILE A 72 -28.15 9.46 -1.64
C ILE A 72 -28.92 10.79 -1.61
N PRO A 73 -28.41 11.89 -1.01
CA PRO A 73 -29.13 13.17 -0.98
C PRO A 73 -29.37 13.81 -2.35
N LEU A 74 -28.65 13.43 -3.40
CA LEU A 74 -28.94 13.90 -4.77
C LEU A 74 -30.28 13.36 -5.29
N PHE A 75 -30.63 12.13 -4.91
CA PHE A 75 -31.85 11.45 -5.33
C PHE A 75 -33.02 11.65 -4.37
N VAL A 76 -32.73 11.79 -3.08
CA VAL A 76 -33.75 11.88 -2.03
C VAL A 76 -34.26 13.32 -1.84
N THR A 77 -33.40 14.32 -2.07
CA THR A 77 -33.75 15.72 -1.83
C THR A 77 -34.10 16.46 -3.13
N THR A 78 -35.13 17.30 -3.09
CA THR A 78 -35.49 18.25 -4.14
C THR A 78 -34.90 19.64 -3.91
N ALA A 79 -34.36 19.91 -2.72
CA ALA A 79 -33.75 21.18 -2.37
C ALA A 79 -32.45 21.40 -3.15
N ARG A 80 -32.40 22.47 -3.95
CA ARG A 80 -31.26 22.82 -4.81
C ARG A 80 -29.97 23.05 -4.01
N SER A 81 -30.10 23.67 -2.83
CA SER A 81 -28.98 23.93 -1.91
C SER A 81 -28.30 22.63 -1.45
N THR A 82 -29.10 21.64 -1.02
CA THR A 82 -28.59 20.34 -0.56
C THR A 82 -27.89 19.58 -1.68
N ARG A 83 -28.41 19.65 -2.92
CA ARG A 83 -27.74 19.05 -4.08
C ARG A 83 -26.38 19.69 -4.37
N SER A 84 -26.30 21.03 -4.34
CA SER A 84 -25.02 21.74 -4.54
C SER A 84 -23.99 21.38 -3.49
N ILE A 85 -24.40 21.27 -2.22
CA ILE A 85 -23.52 20.83 -1.12
C ILE A 85 -23.05 19.39 -1.34
N SER A 86 -23.94 18.47 -1.70
CA SER A 86 -23.56 17.07 -1.99
C SER A 86 -22.59 16.96 -3.15
N VAL A 87 -22.79 17.74 -4.22
CA VAL A 87 -21.84 17.79 -5.35
C VAL A 87 -20.47 18.28 -4.89
N ALA A 88 -20.42 19.34 -4.07
CA ALA A 88 -19.16 19.84 -3.53
C ALA A 88 -18.45 18.78 -2.66
N ILE A 89 -19.19 18.05 -1.82
CA ILE A 89 -18.66 16.94 -1.01
C ILE A 89 -18.14 15.81 -1.89
N ILE A 90 -18.87 15.44 -2.95
CA ILE A 90 -18.44 14.40 -3.90
C ILE A 90 -17.14 14.80 -4.60
N VAL A 91 -17.04 16.04 -5.09
CA VAL A 91 -15.82 16.55 -5.73
C VAL A 91 -14.66 16.55 -4.74
N LEU A 92 -14.90 16.97 -3.50
CA LEU A 92 -13.87 16.96 -2.46
C LEU A 92 -13.40 15.53 -2.13
N LEU A 93 -14.32 14.57 -2.02
CA LEU A 93 -13.99 13.16 -1.79
C LEU A 93 -13.19 12.56 -2.94
N LEU A 94 -13.51 12.93 -4.19
CA LEU A 94 -12.74 12.53 -5.37
C LEU A 94 -11.33 13.13 -5.34
N LEU A 95 -11.19 14.41 -5.01
CA LEU A 95 -9.88 15.04 -4.86
C LEU A 95 -9.03 14.37 -3.79
N ILE A 96 -9.62 14.08 -2.62
CA ILE A 96 -8.95 13.35 -1.54
C ILE A 96 -8.55 11.95 -2.02
N SER A 97 -9.43 11.25 -2.74
CA SER A 97 -9.13 9.95 -3.34
C SER A 97 -7.90 10.00 -4.24
N VAL A 98 -7.87 10.94 -5.19
CA VAL A 98 -6.77 11.11 -6.13
C VAL A 98 -5.47 11.44 -5.39
N VAL A 99 -5.50 12.36 -4.42
CA VAL A 99 -4.32 12.73 -3.64
C VAL A 99 -3.77 11.54 -2.87
N VAL A 100 -4.64 10.75 -2.22
CA VAL A 100 -4.24 9.53 -1.52
C VAL A 100 -3.63 8.52 -2.49
N THR A 101 -4.27 8.27 -3.63
CA THR A 101 -3.78 7.34 -4.65
C THR A 101 -2.41 7.77 -5.18
N VAL A 102 -2.23 9.05 -5.54
CA VAL A 102 -0.96 9.57 -6.05
C VAL A 102 0.14 9.48 -4.99
N ARG A 103 -0.14 9.91 -3.75
CA ARG A 103 0.83 9.79 -2.65
C ARG A 103 1.23 8.32 -2.42
N CYS A 104 0.29 7.41 -2.53
CA CYS A 104 0.58 5.99 -2.35
C CYS A 104 1.37 5.40 -3.52
N ILE A 105 1.07 5.77 -4.76
CA ILE A 105 1.86 5.40 -5.94
C ILE A 105 3.31 5.89 -5.77
N LEU A 106 3.50 7.14 -5.35
CA LEU A 106 4.84 7.70 -5.11
C LEU A 106 5.60 6.91 -4.04
N VAL A 107 4.96 6.57 -2.92
CA VAL A 107 5.56 5.73 -1.87
C VAL A 107 5.90 4.34 -2.40
N ALA A 108 5.00 3.71 -3.15
CA ALA A 108 5.23 2.39 -3.75
C ALA A 108 6.40 2.39 -4.75
N PHE A 109 6.54 3.47 -5.54
CA PHE A 109 7.67 3.65 -6.45
C PHE A 109 8.99 3.85 -5.70
N GLN A 110 8.98 4.63 -4.61
CA GLN A 110 10.17 4.82 -3.76
C GLN A 110 10.62 3.50 -3.15
N THR A 111 9.70 2.75 -2.53
CA THR A 111 10.02 1.45 -1.92
C THR A 111 10.47 0.42 -2.96
N SER A 112 9.90 0.44 -4.17
CA SER A 112 10.35 -0.44 -5.27
C SER A 112 11.78 -0.11 -5.71
N ARG A 113 12.14 1.18 -5.78
CA ARG A 113 13.51 1.61 -6.11
C ARG A 113 14.51 1.18 -5.04
N GLU A 114 14.17 1.32 -3.77
CA GLU A 114 15.02 0.87 -2.65
C GLU A 114 15.25 -0.65 -2.69
N ALA A 115 14.21 -1.44 -2.97
CA ALA A 115 14.32 -2.90 -3.07
C ALA A 115 15.22 -3.35 -4.23
N ILE A 116 15.15 -2.67 -5.38
CA ILE A 116 16.04 -2.94 -6.52
C ILE A 116 17.48 -2.58 -6.17
N ASN A 117 17.70 -1.44 -5.51
CA ASN A 117 19.04 -0.99 -5.12
C ASN A 117 19.69 -1.96 -4.12
N GLU A 118 18.93 -2.47 -3.13
CA GLU A 118 19.42 -3.49 -2.21
C GLU A 118 19.81 -4.79 -2.92
N GLN A 119 19.03 -5.23 -3.92
CA GLN A 119 19.37 -6.43 -4.69
C GLN A 119 20.65 -6.25 -5.51
N ILE A 120 20.84 -5.07 -6.13
CA ILE A 120 22.06 -4.76 -6.88
C ILE A 120 23.27 -4.75 -5.95
N LEU A 121 23.16 -4.11 -4.78
CA LEU A 121 24.23 -4.07 -3.78
C LEU A 121 24.58 -5.45 -3.23
N ARG A 122 23.60 -6.33 -3.01
CA ARG A 122 23.84 -7.71 -2.59
C ARG A 122 24.61 -8.50 -3.65
N ARG A 123 24.21 -8.38 -4.92
CA ARG A 123 24.90 -9.04 -6.04
C ARG A 123 26.34 -8.52 -6.19
N ALA A 124 26.56 -7.21 -6.02
CA ALA A 124 27.90 -6.63 -6.05
C ALA A 124 28.80 -7.21 -4.95
N ARG A 125 28.31 -7.30 -3.70
CA ARG A 125 29.06 -7.91 -2.59
C ARG A 125 29.34 -9.40 -2.80
N GLU A 126 28.42 -10.14 -3.39
CA GLU A 126 28.63 -11.56 -3.72
C GLU A 126 29.71 -11.72 -4.79
N SER A 127 29.77 -10.82 -5.78
CA SER A 127 30.83 -10.81 -6.80
C SER A 127 32.21 -10.55 -6.19
N GLU A 128 32.35 -9.54 -5.33
CA GLU A 128 33.62 -9.26 -4.64
C GLU A 128 34.05 -10.43 -3.74
N ARG A 129 33.12 -11.11 -3.07
CA ARG A 129 33.44 -12.25 -2.21
C ARG A 129 33.95 -13.45 -3.01
N ASN A 130 33.39 -13.69 -4.18
CA ASN A 130 33.84 -14.77 -5.06
C ASN A 130 35.23 -14.46 -5.61
N GLU A 131 35.47 -13.22 -6.04
CA GLU A 131 36.78 -12.77 -6.57
C GLU A 131 37.89 -12.87 -5.51
N ASN A 132 37.61 -12.47 -4.26
CA ASN A 132 38.57 -12.64 -3.16
C ASN A 132 38.83 -14.11 -2.81
N SER A 133 37.83 -14.99 -2.96
CA SER A 133 38.01 -16.43 -2.69
C SER A 133 38.85 -17.10 -3.79
N GLU A 134 38.69 -16.68 -5.04
CA GLU A 134 39.50 -17.13 -6.16
C GLU A 134 40.96 -16.72 -5.98
N ASN A 135 41.21 -15.46 -5.57
CA ASN A 135 42.57 -14.95 -5.38
C ASN A 135 43.30 -15.61 -4.18
N SER A 136 42.58 -15.95 -3.10
CA SER A 136 43.16 -16.65 -1.95
C SER A 136 43.56 -18.10 -2.28
N GLY A 137 42.83 -18.79 -3.17
CA GLY A 137 43.14 -20.16 -3.58
C GLY A 137 44.43 -20.29 -4.40
N TYR A 138 44.85 -19.23 -5.09
CA TYR A 138 46.10 -19.20 -5.86
C TYR A 138 47.34 -18.94 -4.98
N GLN A 139 47.21 -18.31 -3.80
CA GLN A 139 48.36 -18.08 -2.91
C GLN A 139 48.78 -19.33 -2.12
N ASP A 140 47.83 -20.19 -1.73
CA ASP A 140 48.15 -21.41 -0.96
C ASP A 140 48.85 -22.50 -1.79
N THR A 141 48.75 -22.44 -3.13
CA THR A 141 49.42 -23.41 -4.02
C THR A 141 50.84 -23.02 -4.43
N GLN A 142 51.30 -21.79 -4.17
CA GLN A 142 52.67 -21.35 -4.48
C GLN A 142 53.63 -21.35 -3.28
N GLY A 143 53.16 -21.59 -2.05
CA GLY A 143 54.00 -21.57 -0.84
C GLY A 143 54.64 -22.90 -0.42
N GLY A 144 54.37 -24.01 -1.11
CA GLY A 144 54.67 -25.36 -0.62
C GLY A 144 55.81 -26.13 -1.31
N ALA A 145 56.64 -25.48 -2.13
CA ALA A 145 57.65 -26.17 -2.94
C ALA A 145 59.04 -25.53 -2.88
N VAL A 146 59.56 -25.22 -1.68
CA VAL A 146 61.01 -25.02 -1.49
C VAL A 146 61.37 -25.43 -0.06
N GLU A 147 61.91 -26.63 0.10
CA GLU A 147 63.01 -27.00 1.02
C GLU A 147 63.19 -28.52 0.98
N GLU A 148 63.72 -29.02 -0.14
CA GLU A 148 64.62 -30.17 -0.14
C GLU A 148 66.03 -29.61 -0.30
N GLU A 149 66.84 -29.69 0.77
CA GLU A 149 68.23 -30.21 0.82
C GLU A 149 68.86 -29.95 2.20
#